data_AF-A0AAW0DW80-F1
#
_entry.id   AF-A0AAW0DW80-F1
#
_cell.length_a   1.000
_cell.length_b   1.000
_cell.length_c   1.000
_cell.angle_alpha   90.00
_cell.angle_beta   90.00
_cell.angle_gamma   90.00
#
_symmetry.space_group_name_H-M   'P 1'
#
loop_
_entity.id
_entity.type
_entity.pdbx_description
1 polymer ?
#
loop_
_entity_poly.entity_id
_entity_poly.type
_entity_poly.pdbx_seq_one_letter_code
_entity_poly.pdbx_strand_id
1 'polypeptide(L)'
;MSYSRRLAVVPALSLLFSLVNAQTPAYQGQLLIEPGLNAGMCLNAASNADGAIVTIQACTGADNQRWTFNGGSVKAFSNKCLDVVDGKNANGVKLQIWTCGSGNANQQWYYTGDNHLSWTNHGKCVDLTDGKLTAGTRPQLWDCSNSNSNQVWNVGYMANQPPNTSEKGQTGTNNCGTGSSQSSKCQTAWINSADDFCLWAPPNGGTIGDTEREEVAWCTKSGRGSRTIPNGALKGVHFVKTPDYVQVTGVGDFTKINIPKGDSGGELDPHGADGNGNPSMSLGGLVYGNTFGNAQQYHEWTSFISDTEFCFRACVGKNAAKNCQHIYDVMGCYWNMPANYDAGKFENCDADDDEPMGVYGTSTWYQGQKPTPAAHPAAKSSNCVSLPTVSVSPAKRRRELGLGFDVERRAPMPEMTPAPLA
;
A
#
# COMPACT_ATOMS: atom_id res chain seq x y z
N MET A 1 33.98 26.94 67.01
CA MET A 1 34.11 25.49 66.74
C MET A 1 32.75 24.83 66.90
N SER A 2 32.10 24.47 65.79
CA SER A 2 31.05 23.44 65.77
C SER A 2 30.91 22.97 64.31
N TYR A 3 31.18 21.70 64.07
CA TYR A 3 31.15 21.05 62.76
C TYR A 3 29.70 20.64 62.44
N SER A 4 29.12 21.15 61.35
CA SER A 4 27.85 20.65 60.81
C SER A 4 28.12 19.79 59.57
N ARG A 5 27.89 18.48 59.67
CA ARG A 5 27.93 17.55 58.53
C ARG A 5 26.84 17.92 57.51
N ARG A 6 27.22 18.25 56.27
CA ARG A 6 26.29 18.29 55.14
C ARG A 6 26.27 16.91 54.48
N LEU A 7 25.10 16.27 54.45
CA LEU A 7 24.86 15.11 53.58
C LEU A 7 24.85 15.60 52.12
N ALA A 8 25.67 14.98 51.28
CA ALA A 8 25.57 15.12 49.83
C ALA A 8 24.47 14.17 49.31
N VAL A 9 23.41 14.74 48.76
CA VAL A 9 22.40 13.99 48.00
C VAL A 9 22.92 13.87 46.56
N VAL A 10 23.25 12.66 46.13
CA VAL A 10 23.57 12.37 44.73
C VAL A 10 22.23 12.22 43.98
N PRO A 11 21.93 13.02 42.94
CA PRO A 11 20.74 12.80 42.15
C PRO A 11 20.95 11.54 41.31
N ALA A 12 20.09 10.53 41.51
CA ALA A 12 20.02 9.38 40.64
C ALA A 12 19.58 9.85 39.25
N LEU A 13 20.47 9.74 38.27
CA LEU A 13 20.18 9.98 36.86
C LEU A 13 19.32 8.81 36.37
N SER A 14 18.01 8.95 36.48
CA SER A 14 17.06 7.99 35.90
C SER A 14 17.19 8.03 34.39
N LEU A 15 17.89 7.04 33.82
CA LEU A 15 17.81 6.70 32.40
C LEU A 15 16.34 6.38 32.10
N LEU A 16 15.65 7.33 31.45
CA LEU A 16 14.39 7.08 30.77
C LEU A 16 14.69 6.08 29.65
N PHE A 17 14.53 4.79 29.93
CA PHE A 17 14.31 3.82 28.88
C PHE A 17 12.99 4.18 28.22
N SER A 18 13.05 4.76 27.02
CA SER A 18 11.91 4.72 26.11
C SER A 18 11.54 3.26 25.95
N LEU A 19 10.40 2.85 26.51
CA LEU A 19 9.75 1.60 26.11
C LEU A 19 9.51 1.75 24.62
N VAL A 20 10.35 1.11 23.80
CA VAL A 20 10.09 0.96 22.38
C VAL A 20 8.86 0.05 22.33
N ASN A 21 7.67 0.65 22.26
CA ASN A 21 6.46 -0.10 21.99
C ASN A 21 6.71 -0.91 20.72
N ALA A 22 6.43 -2.21 20.76
CA ALA A 22 6.59 -3.11 19.61
C ALA A 22 5.87 -2.48 18.41
N GLN A 23 6.64 -2.04 17.41
CA GLN A 23 6.04 -1.51 16.20
C GLN A 23 5.34 -2.68 15.49
N THR A 24 4.05 -2.50 15.24
CA THR A 24 3.20 -3.38 14.43
C THR A 24 2.80 -2.60 13.18
N PRO A 25 2.38 -3.28 12.09
CA PRO A 25 1.87 -2.57 10.94
C PRO A 25 0.71 -1.64 11.28
N ALA A 26 0.54 -0.60 10.46
CA ALA A 26 -0.60 0.30 10.55
C ALA A 26 -1.93 -0.44 10.34
N TYR A 27 -1.92 -1.38 9.40
CA TYR A 27 -3.05 -2.19 9.04
C TYR A 27 -3.47 -3.17 10.13
N GLN A 28 -4.78 -3.38 10.25
CA GLN A 28 -5.38 -4.17 11.32
C GLN A 28 -5.92 -5.52 10.84
N GLY A 29 -6.06 -6.45 11.78
CA GLY A 29 -6.74 -7.73 11.57
C GLY A 29 -5.86 -8.80 10.92
N GLN A 30 -6.39 -9.47 9.91
CA GLN A 30 -5.71 -10.52 9.15
C GLN A 30 -5.14 -9.93 7.86
N LEU A 31 -3.81 -9.88 7.79
CA LEU A 31 -3.05 -9.27 6.72
C LEU A 31 -2.38 -10.33 5.86
N LEU A 32 -2.19 -10.00 4.60
CA LEU A 32 -1.16 -10.61 3.77
C LEU A 32 0.19 -9.99 4.12
N ILE A 33 1.26 -10.77 3.98
CA ILE A 33 2.64 -10.30 4.07
C ILE A 33 3.29 -10.63 2.72
N GLU A 34 3.72 -9.62 1.98
CA GLU A 34 4.15 -9.72 0.59
C GLU A 34 5.59 -9.24 0.47
N PRO A 35 6.48 -9.90 -0.29
CA PRO A 35 7.79 -9.34 -0.56
C PRO A 35 7.67 -7.97 -1.23
N GLY A 36 8.41 -6.96 -0.75
CA GLY A 36 8.43 -5.63 -1.35
C GLY A 36 8.89 -5.62 -2.82
N LEU A 37 9.59 -6.67 -3.24
CA LEU A 37 9.98 -6.90 -4.63
C LEU A 37 8.79 -7.24 -5.55
N ASN A 38 7.71 -7.84 -5.04
CA ASN A 38 6.53 -8.23 -5.81
C ASN A 38 5.32 -8.51 -4.90
N ALA A 39 4.27 -7.69 -5.01
CA ALA A 39 3.04 -7.85 -4.24
C ALA A 39 2.06 -8.93 -4.79
N GLY A 40 2.48 -9.76 -5.75
CA GLY A 40 1.75 -10.94 -6.21
C GLY A 40 2.08 -12.22 -5.44
N MET A 41 3.10 -12.19 -4.59
CA MET A 41 3.55 -13.30 -3.76
C MET A 41 3.29 -13.00 -2.28
N CYS A 42 2.85 -14.01 -1.52
CA CYS A 42 2.46 -13.89 -0.13
C CYS A 42 3.18 -14.92 0.74
N LEU A 43 3.54 -14.51 1.95
CA LEU A 43 4.05 -15.37 3.01
C LEU A 43 2.99 -16.43 3.35
N ASN A 44 3.40 -17.69 3.32
CA ASN A 44 2.51 -18.83 3.34
C ASN A 44 3.05 -19.90 4.30
N ALA A 45 2.24 -20.25 5.28
CA ALA A 45 2.45 -21.44 6.10
C ALA A 45 1.98 -22.71 5.35
N ALA A 46 2.82 -23.73 5.26
CA ALA A 46 2.49 -24.94 4.49
C ALA A 46 1.30 -25.74 5.05
N SER A 47 1.09 -25.69 6.37
CA SER A 47 -0.04 -26.32 7.06
C SER A 47 -0.20 -25.70 8.46
N ASN A 48 -1.20 -26.14 9.23
CA ASN A 48 -1.40 -25.75 10.65
C ASN A 48 -0.67 -26.68 11.65
N ALA A 49 0.32 -27.45 11.19
CA ALA A 49 1.13 -28.30 12.07
C ALA A 49 2.30 -27.50 12.67
N ASP A 50 2.75 -27.88 13.87
CA ASP A 50 3.99 -27.35 14.43
C ASP A 50 5.18 -27.78 13.57
N GLY A 51 6.08 -26.84 13.29
CA GLY A 51 7.21 -27.03 12.40
C GLY A 51 6.86 -26.93 10.92
N ALA A 52 5.62 -26.59 10.56
CA ALA A 52 5.26 -26.37 9.17
C ALA A 52 6.11 -25.25 8.57
N ILE A 53 6.69 -25.51 7.40
CA ILE A 53 7.60 -24.57 6.76
C ILE A 53 6.86 -23.32 6.31
N VAL A 54 7.56 -22.18 6.39
CA VAL A 54 7.11 -20.92 5.81
C VAL A 54 7.77 -20.73 4.45
N THR A 55 6.96 -20.33 3.47
CA THR A 55 7.35 -20.13 2.07
C THR A 55 6.70 -18.86 1.54
N ILE A 56 7.05 -18.43 0.33
CA ILE A 56 6.20 -17.54 -0.47
C ILE A 56 5.41 -18.33 -1.53
N GLN A 57 4.16 -17.95 -1.76
CA GLN A 57 3.27 -18.54 -2.77
C GLN A 57 2.48 -17.43 -3.45
N ALA A 58 1.83 -17.70 -4.59
CA ALA A 58 0.89 -16.73 -5.17
C ALA A 58 -0.17 -16.34 -4.12
N CYS A 59 -0.52 -15.06 -4.05
CA CYS A 59 -1.54 -14.58 -3.11
C CYS A 59 -2.92 -15.13 -3.49
N THR A 60 -3.52 -15.89 -2.58
CA THR A 60 -4.86 -16.50 -2.74
C THR A 60 -5.86 -16.04 -1.68
N GLY A 61 -5.37 -15.52 -0.55
CA GLY A 61 -6.21 -15.14 0.59
C GLY A 61 -6.69 -16.36 1.39
N ALA A 62 -6.09 -17.52 1.19
CA ALA A 62 -6.35 -18.69 2.03
C ALA A 62 -5.89 -18.43 3.48
N ASP A 63 -6.49 -19.13 4.44
CA ASP A 63 -6.22 -18.93 5.88
C ASP A 63 -4.74 -19.11 6.25
N ASN A 64 -4.00 -19.91 5.48
CA ASN A 64 -2.58 -20.15 5.67
C ASN A 64 -1.66 -19.04 5.14
N GLN A 65 -2.24 -18.00 4.54
CA GLN A 65 -1.56 -16.76 4.11
C GLN A 65 -2.00 -15.55 4.93
N ARG A 66 -2.88 -15.74 5.93
CA ARG A 66 -3.42 -14.68 6.78
C ARG A 66 -2.63 -14.60 8.08
N TRP A 67 -2.06 -13.42 8.31
CA TRP A 67 -1.21 -13.15 9.45
C TRP A 67 -1.78 -12.03 10.31
N THR A 68 -1.74 -12.18 11.62
CA THR A 68 -2.16 -11.16 12.57
C THR A 68 -0.99 -10.77 13.46
N PHE A 69 -0.72 -9.48 13.52
CA PHE A 69 0.30 -8.90 14.40
C PHE A 69 -0.34 -8.59 15.75
N ASN A 70 0.16 -9.20 16.82
CA ASN A 70 -0.39 -9.01 18.16
C ASN A 70 0.69 -9.21 19.24
N GLY A 71 0.96 -8.17 20.03
CA GLY A 71 1.80 -8.26 21.22
C GLY A 71 3.22 -8.75 20.92
N GLY A 72 3.79 -8.34 19.78
CA GLY A 72 5.11 -8.80 19.33
C GLY A 72 5.09 -10.17 18.64
N SER A 73 3.94 -10.80 18.40
CA SER A 73 3.87 -12.05 17.63
C SER A 73 3.20 -11.84 16.27
N VAL A 74 3.67 -12.58 15.27
CA VAL A 74 3.04 -12.69 13.95
C VAL A 74 2.34 -14.04 13.87
N LYS A 75 1.00 -14.04 13.87
CA LYS A 75 0.20 -15.25 14.07
C LYS A 75 -0.53 -15.69 12.81
N ALA A 76 -0.47 -16.98 12.50
CA ALA A 76 -1.33 -17.67 11.54
C ALA A 76 -2.26 -18.66 12.27
N PHE A 77 -3.38 -19.05 11.64
CA PHE A 77 -4.33 -20.03 12.18
C PHE A 77 -4.74 -19.79 13.66
N SER A 78 -4.83 -18.53 14.06
CA SER A 78 -5.14 -18.05 15.41
C SER A 78 -4.08 -18.32 16.49
N ASN A 79 -3.48 -19.51 16.57
CA ASN A 79 -2.55 -19.92 17.63
C ASN A 79 -1.20 -20.47 17.14
N LYS A 80 -0.84 -20.23 15.88
CA LYS A 80 0.50 -20.50 15.38
C LYS A 80 1.25 -19.21 15.17
N CYS A 81 2.48 -19.14 15.64
CA CYS A 81 3.34 -17.98 15.55
C CYS A 81 4.44 -18.24 14.53
N LEU A 82 4.81 -17.22 13.75
CA LEU A 82 6.04 -17.21 12.98
C LEU A 82 7.22 -17.42 13.94
N ASP A 83 8.05 -18.40 13.64
CA ASP A 83 9.01 -18.96 14.57
C ASP A 83 10.37 -19.16 13.90
N VAL A 84 11.41 -18.77 14.61
CA VAL A 84 12.79 -19.07 14.26
C VAL A 84 13.11 -20.49 14.70
N VAL A 85 13.40 -21.37 13.73
CA VAL A 85 13.73 -22.77 13.99
C VAL A 85 14.83 -22.89 15.05
N ASP A 86 14.53 -23.63 16.12
CA ASP A 86 15.40 -23.88 17.28
C ASP A 86 15.91 -22.62 18.01
N GLY A 87 15.36 -21.43 17.73
CA GLY A 87 15.86 -20.16 18.27
C GLY A 87 17.28 -19.83 17.82
N LYS A 88 17.73 -20.40 16.70
CA LYS A 88 19.10 -20.27 16.24
C LYS A 88 19.35 -18.88 15.65
N ASN A 89 20.20 -18.10 16.30
CA ASN A 89 20.64 -16.80 15.80
C ASN A 89 21.81 -16.95 14.81
N ALA A 90 21.50 -17.32 13.57
CA ALA A 90 22.46 -17.37 12.48
C ALA A 90 21.81 -16.99 11.14
N ASN A 91 22.59 -16.38 10.26
CA ASN A 91 22.15 -16.11 8.89
C ASN A 91 21.84 -17.43 8.16
N GLY A 92 20.78 -17.44 7.38
CA GLY A 92 20.32 -18.60 6.62
C GLY A 92 19.37 -19.54 7.38
N VAL A 93 19.13 -19.30 8.68
CA VAL A 93 18.13 -20.05 9.45
C VAL A 93 16.76 -19.83 8.84
N LYS A 94 16.08 -20.92 8.45
CA LYS A 94 14.75 -20.84 7.82
C LYS A 94 13.67 -20.64 8.87
N LEU A 95 12.55 -20.05 8.46
CA LEU A 95 11.40 -19.86 9.31
C LEU A 95 10.44 -21.05 9.25
N GLN A 96 9.69 -21.22 10.33
CA GLN A 96 8.60 -22.15 10.48
C GLN A 96 7.42 -21.47 11.17
N ILE A 97 6.32 -22.18 11.34
CA ILE A 97 5.32 -21.83 12.34
C ILE A 97 5.37 -22.81 13.51
N TRP A 98 5.01 -22.33 14.69
CA TRP A 98 4.92 -23.17 15.89
C TRP A 98 3.80 -22.67 16.80
N THR A 99 3.25 -23.53 17.65
CA THR A 99 2.29 -23.13 18.68
C THR A 99 2.82 -21.92 19.45
N CYS A 100 2.00 -20.87 19.55
CA CYS A 100 2.40 -19.63 20.20
C CYS A 100 2.72 -19.86 21.69
N GLY A 101 3.93 -19.49 22.10
CA GLY A 101 4.39 -19.55 23.49
C GLY A 101 4.45 -18.16 24.10
N SER A 102 3.90 -18.00 25.31
CA SER A 102 4.04 -16.75 26.06
C SER A 102 5.50 -16.47 26.38
N GLY A 103 6.01 -15.30 25.98
CA GLY A 103 7.40 -14.90 26.20
C GLY A 103 8.44 -15.71 25.41
N ASN A 104 8.03 -16.54 24.44
CA ASN A 104 8.98 -17.28 23.61
C ASN A 104 9.73 -16.31 22.67
N ALA A 105 11.02 -16.10 22.94
CA ALA A 105 11.89 -15.20 22.19
C ALA A 105 11.94 -15.53 20.68
N ASN A 106 11.82 -16.81 20.30
CA ASN A 106 11.86 -17.26 18.90
C ASN A 106 10.67 -16.75 18.07
N GLN A 107 9.63 -16.26 18.74
CA GLN A 107 8.35 -15.84 18.18
C GLN A 107 8.05 -14.36 18.41
N GLN A 108 9.06 -13.60 18.85
CA GLN A 108 8.96 -12.17 19.09
C GLN A 108 9.50 -11.38 17.90
N TRP A 109 8.63 -10.62 17.25
CA TRP A 109 8.89 -9.84 16.07
C TRP A 109 8.44 -8.40 16.29
N TYR A 110 9.09 -7.48 15.59
CA TYR A 110 8.62 -6.11 15.40
C TYR A 110 8.63 -5.78 13.91
N TYR A 111 7.59 -5.10 13.46
CA TYR A 111 7.46 -4.60 12.10
C TYR A 111 7.84 -3.13 12.08
N THR A 112 8.90 -2.76 11.37
CA THR A 112 9.45 -1.41 11.38
C THR A 112 8.72 -0.47 10.42
N GLY A 113 8.91 0.84 10.61
CA GLY A 113 8.40 1.85 9.68
C GLY A 113 9.03 1.81 8.28
N ASP A 114 10.15 1.11 8.10
CA ASP A 114 10.77 0.84 6.80
C ASP A 114 10.46 -0.57 6.27
N ASN A 115 9.33 -1.15 6.71
CA ASN A 115 8.75 -2.40 6.23
C ASN A 115 9.63 -3.65 6.43
N HIS A 116 10.46 -3.69 7.48
CA HIS A 116 11.18 -4.90 7.88
C HIS A 116 10.41 -5.67 8.94
N LEU A 117 10.35 -6.99 8.78
CA LEU A 117 9.94 -7.89 9.87
C LEU A 117 11.17 -8.36 10.63
N SER A 118 11.43 -7.80 11.80
CA SER A 118 12.67 -8.01 12.53
C SER A 118 12.47 -8.80 13.81
N TRP A 119 13.42 -9.68 14.09
CA TRP A 119 13.44 -10.56 15.25
C TRP A 119 13.89 -9.76 16.47
N THR A 120 13.00 -9.64 17.46
CA THR A 120 13.14 -8.73 18.59
C THR A 120 14.45 -8.95 19.34
N ASN A 121 15.25 -7.88 19.49
CA ASN A 121 16.54 -7.87 20.20
C ASN A 121 17.64 -8.78 19.61
N HIS A 122 17.55 -9.15 18.33
CA HIS A 122 18.53 -10.04 17.70
C HIS A 122 19.26 -9.46 16.48
N GLY A 123 18.81 -8.31 15.97
CA GLY A 123 19.41 -7.66 14.79
C GLY A 123 19.25 -8.47 13.50
N LYS A 124 18.27 -9.39 13.46
CA LYS A 124 17.97 -10.23 12.31
C LYS A 124 16.61 -9.89 11.74
N CYS A 125 16.52 -9.84 10.42
CA CYS A 125 15.30 -9.57 9.69
C CYS A 125 14.89 -10.79 8.89
N VAL A 126 13.58 -10.93 8.64
CA VAL A 126 13.05 -11.88 7.67
C VAL A 126 13.53 -11.45 6.29
N ASP A 127 14.20 -12.37 5.60
CA ASP A 127 14.86 -12.16 4.33
C ASP A 127 14.32 -13.16 3.31
N LEU A 128 13.85 -12.66 2.17
CA LEU A 128 13.55 -13.50 1.03
C LEU A 128 14.87 -14.03 0.47
N THR A 129 15.10 -15.34 0.64
CA THR A 129 16.38 -15.96 0.27
C THR A 129 16.76 -15.66 -1.16
N ASP A 130 17.92 -15.01 -1.33
CA ASP A 130 18.51 -14.58 -2.59
C ASP A 130 17.58 -13.69 -3.46
N GLY A 131 16.55 -13.08 -2.85
CA GLY A 131 15.54 -12.29 -3.56
C GLY A 131 14.66 -13.11 -4.50
N LYS A 132 14.64 -14.44 -4.36
CA LYS A 132 14.01 -15.34 -5.33
C LYS A 132 12.49 -15.35 -5.16
N LEU A 133 11.79 -14.83 -6.17
CA LEU A 133 10.31 -14.75 -6.21
C LEU A 133 9.62 -16.04 -6.67
N THR A 134 10.32 -17.17 -6.78
CA THR A 134 9.71 -18.44 -7.17
C THR A 134 8.83 -18.99 -6.03
N ALA A 135 7.62 -19.42 -6.37
CA ALA A 135 6.73 -20.12 -5.45
C ALA A 135 7.44 -21.28 -4.73
N GLY A 136 7.26 -21.37 -3.42
CA GLY A 136 7.93 -22.33 -2.55
C GLY A 136 9.29 -21.87 -1.99
N THR A 137 9.79 -20.71 -2.41
CA THR A 137 11.01 -20.13 -1.80
C THR A 137 10.78 -19.90 -0.30
N ARG A 138 11.71 -20.39 0.53
CA ARG A 138 11.64 -20.29 1.99
C ARG A 138 12.36 -19.04 2.48
N PRO A 139 11.70 -18.12 3.17
CA PRO A 139 12.37 -17.02 3.85
C PRO A 139 13.36 -17.52 4.90
N GLN A 140 14.33 -16.68 5.21
CA GLN A 140 15.38 -16.94 6.19
C GLN A 140 15.57 -15.77 7.13
N LEU A 141 16.30 -15.99 8.22
CA LEU A 141 16.90 -14.91 8.96
C LEU A 141 18.18 -14.44 8.28
N TRP A 142 18.36 -13.13 8.26
CA TRP A 142 19.60 -12.50 7.85
C TRP A 142 19.85 -11.24 8.68
N ASP A 143 21.10 -10.76 8.74
CA ASP A 143 21.40 -9.47 9.34
C ASP A 143 20.55 -8.37 8.70
N CYS A 144 19.88 -7.56 9.52
CA CYS A 144 19.06 -6.45 9.04
C CYS A 144 19.92 -5.44 8.28
N SER A 145 19.44 -4.98 7.12
CA SER A 145 20.10 -3.97 6.31
C SER A 145 19.10 -3.12 5.53
N ASN A 146 19.12 -1.81 5.73
CA ASN A 146 18.23 -0.85 5.06
C ASN A 146 18.49 -0.74 3.54
N SER A 147 19.57 -1.34 3.03
CA SER A 147 19.87 -1.42 1.59
C SER A 147 19.46 -2.75 0.95
N ASN A 148 18.91 -3.69 1.73
CA ASN A 148 18.55 -5.00 1.25
C ASN A 148 17.03 -5.09 0.95
N SER A 149 16.68 -4.95 -0.33
CA SER A 149 15.29 -5.06 -0.79
C SER A 149 14.66 -6.44 -0.55
N ASN A 150 15.45 -7.48 -0.25
CA ASN A 150 14.93 -8.80 0.08
C ASN A 150 14.30 -8.87 1.48
N GLN A 151 14.56 -7.86 2.32
CA GLN A 151 14.06 -7.79 3.70
C GLN A 151 12.87 -6.85 3.87
N VAL A 152 12.44 -6.23 2.76
CA VAL A 152 11.24 -5.41 2.71
C VAL A 152 10.04 -6.34 2.52
N TRP A 153 9.06 -6.22 3.41
CA TRP A 153 7.81 -6.96 3.37
C TRP A 153 6.65 -6.00 3.49
N ASN A 154 5.88 -5.82 2.43
CA ASN A 154 4.64 -5.05 2.50
C ASN A 154 3.58 -5.88 3.21
N VAL A 155 2.64 -5.19 3.87
CA VAL A 155 1.49 -5.84 4.50
C VAL A 155 0.21 -5.23 3.97
N GLY A 156 -0.84 -6.02 3.81
CA GLY A 156 -2.10 -5.48 3.31
C GLY A 156 -3.17 -6.54 3.09
N TYR A 157 -4.00 -6.32 2.08
CA TYR A 157 -5.24 -7.06 1.85
C TYR A 157 -5.42 -7.40 0.37
N MET A 158 -6.19 -8.44 0.11
CA MET A 158 -6.66 -8.69 -1.25
C MET A 158 -7.84 -7.79 -1.58
N ALA A 159 -7.87 -7.26 -2.80
CA ALA A 159 -8.98 -6.44 -3.31
C ALA A 159 -10.35 -7.15 -3.28
N ASN A 160 -10.38 -8.49 -3.27
CA ASN A 160 -11.62 -9.28 -3.22
C ASN A 160 -12.15 -9.49 -1.80
N GLN A 161 -11.35 -9.19 -0.77
CA GLN A 161 -11.68 -9.37 0.64
C GLN A 161 -11.08 -8.21 1.48
N PRO A 162 -11.36 -6.95 1.12
CA PRO A 162 -10.91 -5.82 1.92
C PRO A 162 -11.64 -5.83 3.27
N PRO A 163 -10.99 -5.35 4.34
CA PRO A 163 -11.67 -5.16 5.62
C PRO A 163 -12.70 -4.03 5.50
N ASN A 164 -13.61 -3.91 6.46
CA ASN A 164 -14.45 -2.71 6.54
C ASN A 164 -13.60 -1.46 6.80
N THR A 165 -12.64 -1.55 7.73
CA THR A 165 -11.66 -0.50 8.03
C THR A 165 -10.27 -1.13 8.10
N SER A 166 -9.27 -0.52 7.46
CA SER A 166 -7.88 -0.98 7.54
C SER A 166 -7.14 -0.42 8.75
N GLU A 167 -7.57 0.74 9.27
CA GLU A 167 -6.84 1.52 10.27
C GLU A 167 -7.75 2.07 11.39
N LYS A 168 -7.11 2.52 12.48
CA LYS A 168 -7.82 3.06 13.65
C LYS A 168 -8.28 4.48 13.36
N GLY A 169 -9.57 4.76 13.54
CA GLY A 169 -10.10 6.10 13.32
C GLY A 169 -10.46 6.41 11.87
N GLN A 170 -10.41 5.40 10.99
CA GLN A 170 -10.94 5.49 9.64
C GLN A 170 -12.44 5.83 9.67
N THR A 171 -12.83 6.83 8.88
CA THR A 171 -14.19 7.42 8.87
C THR A 171 -15.10 6.74 7.85
N GLY A 172 -14.55 6.31 6.71
CA GLY A 172 -15.24 5.60 5.66
C GLY A 172 -15.09 4.08 5.74
N THR A 173 -15.24 3.41 4.60
CA THR A 173 -15.11 1.96 4.48
C THR A 173 -14.24 1.57 3.29
N ASN A 174 -13.46 0.49 3.45
CA ASN A 174 -12.72 -0.14 2.36
C ASN A 174 -13.52 -1.26 1.67
N ASN A 175 -14.56 -1.77 2.32
CA ASN A 175 -15.50 -2.73 1.75
C ASN A 175 -16.63 -2.00 1.01
N CYS A 176 -16.29 -1.49 -0.18
CA CYS A 176 -17.16 -0.58 -0.94
C CYS A 176 -18.32 -1.29 -1.67
N GLY A 177 -18.27 -2.61 -1.80
CA GLY A 177 -19.19 -3.37 -2.64
C GLY A 177 -19.04 -3.05 -4.14
N THR A 178 -20.06 -3.35 -4.93
CA THR A 178 -20.04 -3.24 -6.41
C THR A 178 -21.02 -2.20 -6.96
N GLY A 179 -21.65 -1.40 -6.09
CA GLY A 179 -22.57 -0.34 -6.50
C GLY A 179 -21.86 0.95 -6.92
N SER A 180 -22.63 2.00 -7.16
CA SER A 180 -22.12 3.37 -7.20
C SER A 180 -23.18 4.31 -6.66
N SER A 181 -22.79 5.18 -5.73
CA SER A 181 -23.70 6.15 -5.11
C SER A 181 -22.93 7.41 -4.77
N GLN A 182 -23.55 8.56 -4.99
CA GLN A 182 -23.02 9.86 -4.58
C GLN A 182 -22.99 10.05 -3.05
N SER A 183 -23.66 9.17 -2.29
CA SER A 183 -23.58 9.12 -0.82
C SER A 183 -22.55 8.10 -0.31
N SER A 184 -21.81 7.41 -1.20
CA SER A 184 -20.85 6.39 -0.81
C SER A 184 -19.78 6.96 0.13
N LYS A 185 -19.39 6.13 1.10
CA LYS A 185 -18.30 6.34 2.06
C LYS A 185 -17.07 5.47 1.74
N CYS A 186 -17.00 4.94 0.52
CA CYS A 186 -15.86 4.17 0.06
C CYS A 186 -14.58 5.00 0.10
N GLN A 187 -13.49 4.46 0.65
CA GLN A 187 -12.16 5.09 0.64
C GLN A 187 -11.15 4.32 -0.21
N THR A 188 -11.52 3.14 -0.70
CA THR A 188 -10.70 2.36 -1.64
C THR A 188 -10.66 3.02 -3.02
N ALA A 189 -9.46 3.27 -3.53
CA ALA A 189 -9.23 3.80 -4.87
C ALA A 189 -8.63 2.76 -5.81
N TRP A 190 -8.75 3.07 -7.11
CA TRP A 190 -8.18 2.27 -8.17
C TRP A 190 -7.44 3.16 -9.16
N ILE A 191 -6.40 2.64 -9.79
CA ILE A 191 -5.64 3.33 -10.84
C ILE A 191 -5.18 2.33 -11.91
N ASN A 192 -5.75 2.42 -13.11
CA ASN A 192 -5.49 1.48 -14.20
C ASN A 192 -5.23 2.18 -15.55
N SER A 193 -5.91 3.29 -15.81
CA SER A 193 -5.82 4.04 -17.08
C SER A 193 -6.42 5.44 -16.92
N ALA A 194 -6.27 6.29 -17.94
CA ALA A 194 -6.89 7.61 -18.02
C ALA A 194 -8.43 7.57 -17.95
N ASP A 195 -9.08 6.45 -18.24
CA ASP A 195 -10.53 6.29 -18.12
C ASP A 195 -10.97 5.40 -16.95
N ASP A 196 -10.02 4.82 -16.20
CA ASP A 196 -10.27 3.96 -15.04
C ASP A 196 -9.31 4.29 -13.89
N PHE A 197 -9.68 5.34 -13.15
CA PHE A 197 -9.00 5.74 -11.94
C PHE A 197 -9.98 6.35 -10.93
N CYS A 198 -9.51 6.58 -9.72
CA CYS A 198 -10.22 7.27 -8.67
C CYS A 198 -9.38 8.41 -8.11
N LEU A 199 -10.07 9.41 -7.58
CA LEU A 199 -9.51 10.51 -6.79
C LEU A 199 -10.23 10.53 -5.44
N TRP A 200 -9.62 11.17 -4.45
CA TRP A 200 -10.27 11.40 -3.16
C TRP A 200 -10.71 12.85 -3.06
N ALA A 201 -11.93 13.05 -2.55
CA ALA A 201 -12.48 14.38 -2.31
C ALA A 201 -13.58 14.35 -1.24
N PRO A 202 -13.93 15.51 -0.65
CA PRO A 202 -14.60 15.51 0.65
C PRO A 202 -16.03 15.00 0.53
N PRO A 203 -16.51 14.18 1.47
CA PRO A 203 -17.85 13.62 1.37
C PRO A 203 -18.95 14.68 1.46
N ASN A 204 -18.69 15.77 2.21
CA ASN A 204 -19.65 16.82 2.55
C ASN A 204 -19.13 18.24 2.23
N GLY A 205 -18.05 18.36 1.47
CA GLY A 205 -17.35 19.63 1.22
C GLY A 205 -16.39 20.04 2.34
N GLY A 206 -15.29 20.68 1.96
CA GLY A 206 -14.19 21.08 2.85
C GLY A 206 -12.92 21.29 2.04
N THR A 207 -11.95 22.05 2.54
CA THR A 207 -10.63 22.11 1.90
C THR A 207 -9.92 20.78 2.11
N ILE A 208 -9.16 20.33 1.11
CA ILE A 208 -8.49 19.03 1.15
C ILE A 208 -7.62 18.92 2.41
N GLY A 209 -6.83 19.94 2.72
CA GLY A 209 -5.97 19.95 3.92
C GLY A 209 -6.73 19.88 5.26
N ASP A 210 -8.01 20.29 5.33
CA ASP A 210 -8.81 20.17 6.55
C ASP A 210 -9.56 18.83 6.62
N THR A 211 -9.78 18.16 5.48
CA THR A 211 -10.61 16.96 5.37
C THR A 211 -9.86 15.69 4.99
N GLU A 212 -8.52 15.67 5.00
CA GLU A 212 -7.64 14.54 4.68
C GLU A 212 -7.98 13.22 5.41
N ARG A 213 -8.73 13.26 6.51
CA ARG A 213 -9.17 12.09 7.30
C ARG A 213 -10.53 11.54 6.86
N GLU A 214 -11.29 12.32 6.10
CA GLU A 214 -12.68 12.07 5.75
C GLU A 214 -12.91 11.87 4.25
N GLU A 215 -11.88 12.08 3.41
CA GLU A 215 -12.04 11.96 1.96
C GLU A 215 -12.57 10.60 1.55
N VAL A 216 -13.36 10.59 0.49
CA VAL A 216 -13.97 9.39 -0.09
C VAL A 216 -13.58 9.28 -1.56
N ALA A 217 -13.52 8.05 -2.07
CA ALA A 217 -13.15 7.78 -3.45
C ALA A 217 -14.26 8.19 -4.42
N TRP A 218 -13.84 8.94 -5.44
CA TRP A 218 -14.58 9.35 -6.62
C TRP A 218 -13.92 8.73 -7.84
N CYS A 219 -14.59 7.79 -8.49
CA CYS A 219 -14.00 7.04 -9.60
C CYS A 219 -14.61 7.45 -10.95
N THR A 220 -13.82 7.33 -12.01
CA THR A 220 -14.31 7.44 -13.38
C THR A 220 -15.17 6.24 -13.77
N LYS A 221 -14.98 5.09 -13.11
CA LYS A 221 -15.81 3.91 -13.31
C LYS A 221 -16.87 3.76 -12.24
N SER A 222 -18.10 3.45 -12.66
CA SER A 222 -19.11 2.89 -11.76
C SER A 222 -18.81 1.41 -11.49
N GLY A 223 -19.42 0.81 -10.46
CA GLY A 223 -19.17 -0.58 -10.10
C GLY A 223 -18.04 -0.81 -9.09
N ARG A 224 -17.37 0.26 -8.66
CA ARG A 224 -16.29 0.23 -7.65
C ARG A 224 -16.77 0.43 -6.20
N GLY A 225 -18.08 0.55 -5.99
CA GLY A 225 -18.66 0.87 -4.68
C GLY A 225 -18.49 2.34 -4.27
N SER A 226 -17.79 3.13 -5.07
CA SER A 226 -17.39 4.50 -4.83
C SER A 226 -18.43 5.52 -5.32
N ARG A 227 -18.13 6.80 -5.12
CA ARG A 227 -18.78 7.89 -5.86
C ARG A 227 -18.27 7.89 -7.30
N THR A 228 -19.00 8.52 -8.21
CA THR A 228 -18.56 8.68 -9.60
C THR A 228 -18.26 10.13 -9.90
N ILE A 229 -17.11 10.39 -10.52
CA ILE A 229 -16.71 11.74 -10.93
C ILE A 229 -17.73 12.28 -11.95
N PRO A 230 -18.41 13.41 -11.70
CA PRO A 230 -19.41 13.93 -12.62
C PRO A 230 -18.84 14.25 -14.02
N ASN A 231 -19.63 13.98 -15.05
CA ASN A 231 -19.22 14.28 -16.43
C ASN A 231 -18.90 15.77 -16.60
N GLY A 232 -17.77 16.04 -17.26
CA GLY A 232 -17.27 17.39 -17.47
C GLY A 232 -16.64 18.05 -16.24
N ALA A 233 -16.39 17.31 -15.15
CA ALA A 233 -15.43 17.70 -14.12
C ALA A 233 -14.00 17.59 -14.65
N LEU A 234 -13.64 16.47 -15.28
CA LEU A 234 -12.34 16.30 -15.92
C LEU A 234 -12.28 17.10 -17.23
N LYS A 235 -11.22 17.90 -17.41
CA LYS A 235 -10.95 18.72 -18.60
C LYS A 235 -9.71 18.28 -19.36
N GLY A 236 -8.76 17.64 -18.69
CA GLY A 236 -7.64 16.93 -19.30
C GLY A 236 -7.19 15.79 -18.37
N VAL A 237 -6.74 14.68 -18.92
CA VAL A 237 -6.21 13.53 -18.20
C VAL A 237 -5.05 12.92 -18.97
N HIS A 238 -3.89 12.84 -18.34
CA HIS A 238 -2.72 12.17 -18.86
C HIS A 238 -2.34 11.02 -17.93
N PHE A 239 -2.43 9.79 -18.45
CA PHE A 239 -2.02 8.59 -17.74
C PHE A 239 -0.72 8.05 -18.32
N VAL A 240 0.23 7.71 -17.46
CA VAL A 240 1.46 7.02 -17.82
C VAL A 240 1.58 5.70 -17.06
N LYS A 241 2.05 4.69 -17.79
CA LYS A 241 2.55 3.45 -17.23
C LYS A 241 4.06 3.41 -17.38
N THR A 242 4.77 3.20 -16.27
CA THR A 242 6.22 2.99 -16.25
C THR A 242 6.55 1.57 -15.76
N PRO A 243 7.83 1.17 -15.76
CA PRO A 243 8.24 -0.09 -15.15
C PRO A 243 7.93 -0.19 -13.65
N ASP A 244 8.11 0.90 -12.89
CA ASP A 244 8.03 0.90 -11.42
C ASP A 244 6.81 1.64 -10.85
N TYR A 245 6.01 2.35 -11.66
CA TYR A 245 4.79 3.03 -11.19
C TYR A 245 3.75 3.30 -12.29
N VAL A 246 2.54 3.62 -11.85
CA VAL A 246 1.51 4.24 -12.69
C VAL A 246 1.20 5.63 -12.16
N GLN A 247 0.90 6.55 -13.07
CA GLN A 247 0.56 7.91 -12.71
C GLN A 247 -0.57 8.42 -13.58
N VAL A 248 -1.51 9.13 -12.96
CA VAL A 248 -2.56 9.88 -13.63
C VAL A 248 -2.47 11.34 -13.18
N THR A 249 -2.49 12.25 -14.14
CA THR A 249 -2.39 13.70 -13.93
C THR A 249 -3.45 14.40 -14.75
N GLY A 250 -3.85 15.60 -14.36
CA GLY A 250 -4.77 16.35 -15.20
C GLY A 250 -5.35 17.59 -14.55
N VAL A 251 -6.26 18.21 -15.30
CA VAL A 251 -6.92 19.47 -14.95
C VAL A 251 -8.43 19.32 -15.04
N GLY A 252 -9.15 20.09 -14.25
CA GLY A 252 -10.59 19.91 -14.08
C GLY A 252 -11.31 21.07 -13.37
N ASP A 253 -12.58 20.81 -13.11
CA ASP A 253 -13.45 21.58 -12.21
C ASP A 253 -13.85 20.66 -11.07
N PHE A 254 -13.04 20.63 -10.02
CA PHE A 254 -13.22 19.73 -8.88
C PHE A 254 -14.15 20.29 -7.81
N THR A 255 -14.72 21.48 -8.03
CA THR A 255 -15.90 21.95 -7.29
C THR A 255 -17.08 21.00 -7.43
N LYS A 256 -17.11 20.22 -8.53
CA LYS A 256 -18.10 19.18 -8.79
C LYS A 256 -17.94 17.91 -7.94
N ILE A 257 -16.81 17.74 -7.27
CA ILE A 257 -16.56 16.64 -6.33
C ILE A 257 -16.38 17.14 -4.90
N ASN A 258 -16.97 18.31 -4.60
CA ASN A 258 -17.04 18.97 -3.30
C ASN A 258 -15.75 19.68 -2.83
N ILE A 259 -14.79 19.96 -3.71
CA ILE A 259 -13.63 20.80 -3.35
C ILE A 259 -14.01 22.28 -3.47
N PRO A 260 -13.84 23.12 -2.45
CA PRO A 260 -14.13 24.55 -2.52
C PRO A 260 -13.30 25.24 -3.60
N LYS A 261 -13.92 26.20 -4.29
CA LYS A 261 -13.20 27.05 -5.25
C LYS A 261 -12.12 27.87 -4.53
N GLY A 262 -10.92 27.89 -5.10
CA GLY A 262 -9.75 28.57 -4.53
C GLY A 262 -9.00 27.75 -3.48
N ASP A 263 -9.39 26.49 -3.26
CA ASP A 263 -8.59 25.56 -2.47
C ASP A 263 -7.28 25.25 -3.21
N SER A 264 -6.15 25.48 -2.53
CA SER A 264 -4.81 25.20 -3.08
C SER A 264 -4.50 23.69 -3.09
N GLY A 265 -5.34 22.89 -2.45
CA GLY A 265 -5.21 21.43 -2.39
C GLY A 265 -4.43 20.95 -1.17
N GLY A 266 -4.12 19.66 -1.17
CA GLY A 266 -3.30 18.99 -0.15
C GLY A 266 -2.72 17.68 -0.68
N GLU A 267 -1.79 17.11 0.09
CA GLU A 267 -1.25 15.78 -0.17
C GLU A 267 -2.12 14.73 0.54
N LEU A 268 -2.35 13.61 -0.14
CA LEU A 268 -2.96 12.42 0.42
C LEU A 268 -2.00 11.27 0.15
N ASP A 269 -1.62 10.57 1.21
CA ASP A 269 -0.62 9.51 1.16
C ASP A 269 -0.90 8.43 2.24
N PRO A 270 -0.28 7.24 2.15
CA PRO A 270 -0.48 6.17 3.12
C PRO A 270 0.30 6.35 4.44
N HIS A 271 1.14 7.37 4.58
CA HIS A 271 2.11 7.54 5.67
C HIS A 271 2.17 8.99 6.19
N GLY A 272 1.11 9.48 6.85
CA GLY A 272 1.05 10.87 7.35
C GLY A 272 2.17 11.29 8.35
N ALA A 273 2.27 12.60 8.60
CA ALA A 273 3.43 13.23 9.27
C ALA A 273 3.42 13.29 10.82
N ASP A 274 2.43 12.74 11.54
CA ASP A 274 2.18 13.10 12.95
C ASP A 274 3.03 12.39 14.02
N GLY A 275 4.15 11.74 13.66
CA GLY A 275 5.34 11.63 14.52
C GLY A 275 5.19 11.02 15.93
N ASN A 276 4.04 10.43 16.30
CA ASN A 276 3.71 9.97 17.65
C ASN A 276 3.39 8.47 17.70
N GLY A 277 4.17 7.65 16.99
CA GLY A 277 4.39 6.25 17.38
C GLY A 277 3.28 5.22 17.16
N ASN A 278 2.19 5.51 16.42
CA ASN A 278 1.32 4.53 15.72
C ASN A 278 0.18 5.26 14.96
N PRO A 279 -0.31 4.69 13.85
CA PRO A 279 -0.02 5.07 12.48
C PRO A 279 -0.83 6.28 11.99
N SER A 280 -0.17 7.01 11.11
CA SER A 280 -0.46 8.36 10.67
C SER A 280 -1.49 8.41 9.55
N MET A 281 -2.31 9.46 9.59
CA MET A 281 -3.44 9.67 8.69
C MET A 281 -3.01 10.22 7.33
N SER A 282 -3.40 9.52 6.27
CA SER A 282 -4.39 10.03 5.32
C SER A 282 -5.31 8.85 4.93
N LEU A 283 -6.60 8.96 5.20
CA LEU A 283 -7.68 8.14 4.61
C LEU A 283 -7.90 6.67 4.98
N GLY A 284 -6.91 5.90 5.46
CA GLY A 284 -7.06 4.44 5.48
C GLY A 284 -7.47 3.88 4.10
N GLY A 285 -7.14 4.61 3.04
CA GLY A 285 -7.56 4.38 1.68
C GLY A 285 -6.67 3.33 1.04
N LEU A 286 -7.25 2.18 0.70
CA LEU A 286 -6.50 1.13 -0.01
C LEU A 286 -6.47 1.45 -1.50
N VAL A 287 -5.30 1.34 -2.13
CA VAL A 287 -5.13 1.55 -3.56
C VAL A 287 -4.89 0.22 -4.26
N TYR A 288 -5.64 -0.02 -5.33
CA TYR A 288 -5.48 -1.21 -6.16
C TYR A 288 -5.30 -0.88 -7.63
N GLY A 289 -4.59 -1.75 -8.34
CA GLY A 289 -4.47 -1.66 -9.79
C GLY A 289 -4.28 -3.01 -10.45
N ASN A 290 -4.42 -3.01 -11.77
CA ASN A 290 -4.28 -4.20 -12.62
C ASN A 290 -3.00 -4.17 -13.47
N THR A 291 -2.21 -3.09 -13.37
CA THR A 291 -1.08 -2.84 -14.26
C THR A 291 0.11 -3.74 -13.96
N PHE A 292 0.42 -3.94 -12.68
CA PHE A 292 1.57 -4.74 -12.23
C PHE A 292 1.19 -6.14 -11.75
N GLY A 293 -0.10 -6.38 -11.54
CA GLY A 293 -0.65 -7.64 -11.09
C GLY A 293 -2.16 -7.54 -11.04
N ASN A 294 -2.85 -8.68 -10.98
CA ASN A 294 -4.31 -8.70 -10.94
C ASN A 294 -4.84 -8.16 -9.60
N ALA A 295 -5.53 -7.01 -9.64
CA ALA A 295 -6.09 -6.35 -8.46
C ALA A 295 -5.09 -6.25 -7.30
N GLN A 296 -3.84 -5.95 -7.65
CA GLN A 296 -2.72 -5.84 -6.73
C GLN A 296 -2.87 -4.58 -5.88
N GLN A 297 -2.58 -4.70 -4.57
CA GLN A 297 -2.49 -3.53 -3.71
C GLN A 297 -1.21 -2.74 -4.00
N TYR A 298 -1.33 -1.43 -4.17
CA TYR A 298 -0.19 -0.52 -4.24
C TYR A 298 -0.04 0.12 -2.86
N HIS A 299 1.04 -0.24 -2.18
CA HIS A 299 1.30 0.18 -0.80
C HIS A 299 1.93 1.57 -0.71
N GLU A 300 2.67 1.97 -1.74
CA GLU A 300 3.28 3.30 -1.84
C GLU A 300 2.57 4.09 -2.93
N TRP A 301 1.93 5.18 -2.55
CA TRP A 301 1.22 6.06 -3.47
C TRP A 301 1.16 7.47 -2.88
N THR A 302 1.09 8.48 -3.74
CA THR A 302 0.88 9.88 -3.32
C THR A 302 -0.10 10.52 -4.29
N SER A 303 -0.99 11.34 -3.76
CA SER A 303 -2.07 11.98 -4.49
C SER A 303 -2.20 13.42 -4.05
N PHE A 304 -2.19 14.34 -5.00
CA PHE A 304 -2.51 15.74 -4.76
C PHE A 304 -3.74 16.12 -5.57
N ILE A 305 -4.59 16.92 -4.98
CA ILE A 305 -5.78 17.44 -5.64
C ILE A 305 -6.11 18.82 -5.12
N SER A 306 -6.46 19.71 -6.04
CA SER A 306 -6.95 21.06 -5.77
C SER A 306 -8.31 21.26 -6.45
N ASP A 307 -8.82 22.49 -6.45
CA ASP A 307 -10.06 22.81 -7.16
C ASP A 307 -9.94 22.71 -8.69
N THR A 308 -8.71 22.75 -9.23
CA THR A 308 -8.42 22.91 -10.66
C THR A 308 -7.53 21.83 -11.25
N GLU A 309 -6.77 21.10 -10.43
CA GLU A 309 -5.83 20.07 -10.89
C GLU A 309 -5.70 18.90 -9.94
N PHE A 310 -5.13 17.81 -10.46
CA PHE A 310 -4.84 16.61 -9.69
C PHE A 310 -3.64 15.86 -10.26
N CYS A 311 -3.03 15.06 -9.40
CA CYS A 311 -2.01 14.10 -9.78
C CYS A 311 -2.00 12.98 -8.75
N PHE A 312 -1.95 11.74 -9.24
CA PHE A 312 -2.00 10.56 -8.42
C PHE A 312 -1.04 9.53 -8.99
N ARG A 313 -0.07 9.12 -8.19
CA ARG A 313 0.96 8.13 -8.55
C ARG A 313 0.90 6.97 -7.57
N ALA A 314 1.01 5.76 -8.09
CA ALA A 314 1.10 4.55 -7.28
C ALA A 314 2.29 3.70 -7.75
N CYS A 315 3.17 3.36 -6.82
CA CYS A 315 4.49 2.80 -7.07
C CYS A 315 4.61 1.34 -6.58
N VAL A 316 5.47 0.58 -7.24
CA VAL A 316 5.75 -0.82 -6.93
C VAL A 316 7.25 -1.11 -6.95
N GLY A 317 7.62 -2.28 -6.45
CA GLY A 317 9.00 -2.78 -6.49
C GLY A 317 9.92 -2.14 -5.45
N LYS A 318 11.24 -2.38 -5.62
CA LYS A 318 12.26 -2.04 -4.61
C LYS A 318 12.41 -0.54 -4.33
N ASN A 319 11.99 0.31 -5.27
CA ASN A 319 12.13 1.76 -5.19
C ASN A 319 10.78 2.45 -4.93
N ALA A 320 9.72 1.71 -4.60
CA ALA A 320 8.37 2.26 -4.50
C ALA A 320 8.28 3.52 -3.62
N ALA A 321 8.82 3.46 -2.39
CA ALA A 321 8.85 4.60 -1.46
C ALA A 321 9.73 5.78 -1.94
N LYS A 322 10.69 5.53 -2.84
CA LYS A 322 11.50 6.61 -3.44
C LYS A 322 10.78 7.27 -4.61
N ASN A 323 10.02 6.50 -5.38
CA ASN A 323 9.28 6.99 -6.55
C ASN A 323 7.95 7.67 -6.17
N CYS A 324 7.42 7.35 -4.98
CA CYS A 324 6.25 7.94 -4.35
C CYS A 324 6.66 8.45 -2.96
N GLN A 325 7.33 9.61 -2.92
CA GLN A 325 7.72 10.25 -1.65
C GLN A 325 6.57 11.05 -1.07
N HIS A 326 6.53 11.12 0.27
CA HIS A 326 5.46 11.76 1.05
C HIS A 326 5.97 12.94 1.90
N ILE A 327 7.13 13.51 1.55
CA ILE A 327 7.81 14.57 2.32
C ILE A 327 7.84 15.92 1.59
N TYR A 328 7.13 16.03 0.46
CA TYR A 328 7.15 17.19 -0.43
C TYR A 328 5.73 17.76 -0.62
N ASP A 329 4.96 17.77 0.46
CA ASP A 329 3.54 18.13 0.55
C ASP A 329 3.22 19.51 -0.02
N VAL A 330 4.10 20.50 0.18
CA VAL A 330 3.83 21.89 -0.25
C VAL A 330 4.27 22.19 -1.69
N MET A 331 4.86 21.22 -2.38
CA MET A 331 5.41 21.43 -3.73
C MET A 331 4.36 21.29 -4.83
N GLY A 332 3.27 20.55 -4.56
CA GLY A 332 2.14 20.37 -5.47
C GLY A 332 2.44 19.51 -6.71
N CYS A 333 1.47 19.46 -7.61
CA CYS A 333 1.46 18.49 -8.70
C CYS A 333 2.60 18.63 -9.72
N TYR A 334 2.81 19.83 -10.26
CA TYR A 334 3.81 20.04 -11.31
C TYR A 334 5.25 19.75 -10.85
N TRP A 335 5.52 19.86 -9.55
CA TRP A 335 6.85 19.61 -9.02
C TRP A 335 7.03 18.15 -8.64
N ASN A 336 6.05 17.54 -7.95
CA ASN A 336 6.14 16.14 -7.52
C ASN A 336 5.94 15.14 -8.67
N MET A 337 5.07 15.46 -9.62
CA MET A 337 4.64 14.57 -10.70
C MET A 337 4.62 15.31 -12.05
N PRO A 338 5.77 15.73 -12.58
CA PRO A 338 5.84 16.43 -13.85
C PRO A 338 5.24 15.58 -14.98
N ALA A 339 4.30 16.14 -15.72
CA ALA A 339 3.55 15.44 -16.76
C ALA A 339 2.85 16.43 -17.72
N ASN A 340 2.03 15.90 -18.62
CA ASN A 340 1.13 16.71 -19.44
C ASN A 340 -0.15 17.08 -18.67
N TYR A 341 -0.39 18.39 -18.48
CA TYR A 341 -1.59 18.95 -17.83
C TYR A 341 -2.49 19.72 -18.81
N ASP A 342 -2.30 19.55 -20.12
CA ASP A 342 -3.04 20.28 -21.13
C ASP A 342 -4.54 19.99 -21.09
N ALA A 343 -5.36 21.05 -21.00
CA ALA A 343 -6.80 20.94 -21.14
C ALA A 343 -7.18 20.43 -22.55
N GLY A 344 -8.17 19.54 -22.62
CA GLY A 344 -8.64 18.90 -23.85
C GLY A 344 -7.81 17.71 -24.30
N LYS A 345 -6.73 17.36 -23.57
CA LYS A 345 -5.96 16.14 -23.82
C LYS A 345 -6.40 15.04 -22.87
N PHE A 346 -6.79 13.90 -23.44
CA PHE A 346 -7.07 12.68 -22.69
C PHE A 346 -6.24 11.57 -23.33
N GLU A 347 -5.31 10.97 -22.60
CA GLU A 347 -4.39 9.99 -23.18
C GLU A 347 -3.86 8.97 -22.20
N ASN A 348 -3.57 7.78 -22.72
CA ASN A 348 -2.80 6.74 -22.06
C ASN A 348 -1.47 6.58 -22.77
N CYS A 349 -0.37 6.67 -22.05
CA CYS A 349 0.98 6.52 -22.59
C CYS A 349 1.77 5.48 -21.78
N ASP A 350 2.80 4.95 -22.40
CA ASP A 350 3.92 4.35 -21.67
C ASP A 350 4.96 5.45 -21.40
N ALA A 351 5.75 5.34 -20.35
CA ALA A 351 6.87 6.23 -20.07
C ALA A 351 8.02 5.50 -19.37
N ASP A 352 9.21 6.06 -19.43
CA ASP A 352 10.31 5.66 -18.55
C ASP A 352 10.03 6.16 -17.11
N ASP A 353 10.74 5.61 -16.13
CA ASP A 353 10.64 6.11 -14.75
C ASP A 353 11.25 7.53 -14.66
N ASP A 354 10.54 8.44 -14.00
CA ASP A 354 11.04 9.77 -13.65
C ASP A 354 12.23 9.66 -12.67
N GLU A 355 13.03 10.73 -12.63
CA GLU A 355 13.95 10.90 -11.51
C GLU A 355 13.16 10.99 -10.19
N PRO A 356 13.58 10.27 -9.12
CA PRO A 356 12.88 10.30 -7.84
C PRO A 356 12.75 11.72 -7.26
N MET A 357 11.61 12.01 -6.63
CA MET A 357 11.33 13.35 -6.12
C MET A 357 12.44 13.86 -5.19
N GLY A 358 12.94 15.06 -5.47
CA GLY A 358 13.97 15.74 -4.70
C GLY A 358 15.40 15.22 -4.92
N VAL A 359 15.62 14.25 -5.81
CA VAL A 359 16.96 13.72 -6.09
C VAL A 359 17.57 14.40 -7.32
N TYR A 360 18.53 15.30 -7.11
CA TYR A 360 19.23 16.02 -8.16
C TYR A 360 20.67 15.49 -8.28
N GLY A 361 20.89 14.60 -9.24
CA GLY A 361 22.17 13.92 -9.45
C GLY A 361 22.55 13.07 -8.24
N THR A 362 23.60 13.47 -7.51
CA THR A 362 24.04 12.79 -6.27
C THR A 362 23.53 13.46 -4.99
N SER A 363 22.73 14.51 -5.11
CA SER A 363 22.22 15.29 -3.98
C SER A 363 20.73 15.07 -3.77
N THR A 364 20.28 15.14 -2.52
CA THR A 364 18.85 15.13 -2.17
C THR A 364 18.51 16.47 -1.57
N TRP A 365 17.53 17.15 -2.16
CA TRP A 365 16.95 18.38 -1.64
C TRP A 365 15.79 18.03 -0.72
N TYR A 366 15.66 18.73 0.40
CA TYR A 366 14.55 18.56 1.33
C TYR A 366 13.70 19.82 1.40
N GLN A 367 12.40 19.64 1.54
CA GLN A 367 11.44 20.73 1.65
C GLN A 367 11.87 21.76 2.71
N GLY A 368 11.75 23.05 2.36
CA GLY A 368 12.15 24.17 3.20
C GLY A 368 13.59 24.64 3.02
N GLN A 369 14.45 23.89 2.32
CA GLN A 369 15.81 24.33 1.98
C GLN A 369 15.81 25.32 0.81
N LYS A 370 16.69 26.33 0.86
CA LYS A 370 16.83 27.35 -0.20
C LYS A 370 18.19 27.26 -0.91
N PRO A 371 18.25 27.48 -2.24
CA PRO A 371 17.12 27.73 -3.14
C PRO A 371 16.29 26.45 -3.38
N THR A 372 14.99 26.61 -3.58
CA THR A 372 14.12 25.52 -4.04
C THR A 372 14.47 25.22 -5.49
N PRO A 373 14.84 23.98 -5.84
CA PRO A 373 15.18 23.61 -7.21
C PRO A 373 13.92 23.58 -8.10
N ALA A 374 14.12 23.73 -9.40
CA ALA A 374 13.06 23.53 -10.39
C ALA A 374 12.64 22.05 -10.41
N ALA A 375 11.38 21.80 -10.77
CA ALA A 375 10.86 20.45 -10.97
C ALA A 375 11.72 19.64 -11.96
N HIS A 376 11.78 18.31 -11.77
CA HIS A 376 12.37 17.44 -12.77
C HIS A 376 11.61 17.56 -14.10
N PRO A 377 12.29 17.40 -15.25
CA PRO A 377 11.59 17.26 -16.52
C PRO A 377 10.73 15.99 -16.48
N ALA A 378 9.53 16.06 -17.06
CA ALA A 378 8.71 14.87 -17.24
C ALA A 378 9.45 13.83 -18.08
N ALA A 379 9.42 12.57 -17.67
CA ALA A 379 9.95 11.47 -18.47
C ALA A 379 9.30 11.43 -19.85
N LYS A 380 10.07 10.94 -20.82
CA LYS A 380 9.62 10.88 -22.20
C LYS A 380 8.47 9.87 -22.34
N SER A 381 7.29 10.36 -22.68
CA SER A 381 6.15 9.50 -23.01
C SER A 381 6.33 8.83 -24.39
N SER A 382 5.77 7.63 -24.52
CA SER A 382 5.77 6.81 -25.73
C SER A 382 4.44 6.05 -25.85
N ASN A 383 4.16 5.48 -27.03
CA ASN A 383 2.94 4.69 -27.30
C ASN A 383 1.61 5.37 -26.89
N CYS A 384 1.56 6.71 -26.92
CA CYS A 384 0.41 7.46 -26.47
C CYS A 384 -0.83 7.20 -27.34
N VAL A 385 -1.93 6.82 -26.67
CA VAL A 385 -3.25 6.61 -27.26
C VAL A 385 -4.19 7.68 -26.73
N SER A 386 -4.65 8.57 -27.62
CA SER A 386 -5.63 9.58 -27.28
C SER A 386 -7.04 9.01 -27.11
N LEU A 387 -7.75 9.51 -26.11
CA LEU A 387 -9.16 9.27 -25.84
C LEU A 387 -9.97 10.51 -26.24
N PRO A 388 -11.21 10.36 -26.73
CA PRO A 388 -12.05 11.51 -27.08
C PRO A 388 -12.47 12.31 -25.82
N THR A 389 -12.74 11.60 -24.73
CA THR A 389 -13.12 12.17 -23.43
C THR A 389 -13.01 11.10 -22.35
N VAL A 390 -13.04 11.52 -21.09
CA VAL A 390 -13.19 10.64 -19.92
C VAL A 390 -14.55 10.94 -19.29
N SER A 391 -15.41 9.93 -19.25
CA SER A 391 -16.76 10.02 -18.71
C SER A 391 -17.10 8.79 -17.88
N VAL A 392 -18.13 8.91 -17.05
CA VAL A 392 -18.57 7.81 -16.19
C VAL A 392 -18.99 6.62 -17.04
N SER A 393 -18.36 5.48 -16.80
CA SER A 393 -18.66 4.22 -17.48
C SER A 393 -18.58 3.03 -16.51
N PRO A 394 -19.28 1.92 -16.74
CA PRO A 394 -19.14 0.74 -15.88
C PRO A 394 -17.71 0.21 -15.85
N ALA A 395 -17.24 -0.20 -14.67
CA ALA A 395 -16.01 -0.96 -14.54
C ALA A 395 -16.15 -2.25 -15.35
N LYS A 396 -15.07 -2.64 -16.06
CA LYS A 396 -15.03 -3.89 -16.82
C LYS A 396 -15.34 -5.06 -15.87
N ARG A 397 -16.22 -5.98 -16.27
CA ARG A 397 -16.53 -7.14 -15.41
C ARG A 397 -15.27 -7.98 -15.22
N ARG A 398 -15.12 -8.60 -14.04
CA ARG A 398 -13.98 -9.48 -13.70
C ARG A 398 -13.69 -10.54 -14.80
N ARG A 399 -14.72 -11.03 -15.52
CA ARG A 399 -14.60 -11.95 -16.67
C ARG A 399 -14.07 -11.30 -17.95
N GLU A 400 -14.40 -10.03 -18.19
CA GLU A 400 -13.94 -9.24 -19.35
C GLU A 400 -12.47 -8.80 -19.19
N LEU A 401 -11.94 -8.86 -17.96
CA LEU A 401 -10.53 -8.68 -17.61
C LEU A 401 -9.73 -10.00 -17.63
N GLY A 402 -10.34 -11.14 -17.96
CA GLY A 402 -9.69 -12.46 -17.91
C GLY A 402 -9.45 -13.02 -16.50
N LEU A 403 -10.10 -12.45 -15.48
CA LEU A 403 -9.85 -12.72 -14.05
C LEU A 403 -10.88 -13.68 -13.44
N GLY A 404 -11.44 -14.58 -14.25
CA GLY A 404 -12.26 -15.67 -13.75
C GLY A 404 -11.37 -16.74 -13.15
N PHE A 405 -11.68 -17.22 -11.94
CA PHE A 405 -11.40 -18.63 -11.67
C PHE A 405 -12.17 -19.41 -12.74
N ASP A 406 -11.46 -20.20 -13.55
CA ASP A 406 -12.09 -21.26 -14.33
C ASP A 406 -12.71 -22.24 -13.32
N VAL A 407 -13.92 -21.92 -12.86
CA VAL A 407 -14.85 -22.96 -12.47
C VAL A 407 -15.19 -23.62 -13.78
N GLU A 408 -14.37 -24.61 -14.14
CA GLU A 408 -14.68 -25.62 -15.13
C GLU A 408 -16.12 -26.05 -14.84
N ARG A 409 -17.08 -25.53 -15.62
CA ARG A 409 -18.42 -26.11 -15.62
C ARG A 409 -18.17 -27.51 -16.15
N ARG A 410 -18.09 -28.50 -15.25
CA ARG A 410 -18.23 -29.90 -15.64
C ARG A 410 -19.39 -29.93 -16.61
N ALA A 411 -19.10 -30.35 -17.84
CA ALA A 411 -20.14 -30.70 -18.78
C ALA A 411 -21.12 -31.63 -18.04
N PRO A 412 -22.43 -31.48 -18.23
CA PRO A 412 -23.38 -32.46 -17.69
C PRO A 412 -22.89 -33.84 -18.12
N MET A 413 -22.75 -34.77 -17.16
CA MET A 413 -22.36 -36.14 -17.49
C MET A 413 -23.37 -36.66 -18.52
N PRO A 414 -22.91 -37.23 -19.65
CA PRO A 414 -23.82 -37.83 -20.60
C PRO A 414 -24.62 -38.92 -19.87
N GLU A 415 -25.93 -38.86 -20.03
CA GLU A 415 -26.89 -39.86 -19.57
C GLU A 415 -26.40 -41.23 -20.04
N MET A 416 -26.01 -42.11 -19.10
CA MET A 416 -25.70 -43.50 -19.43
C MET A 416 -27.02 -44.19 -19.79
N THR A 417 -27.21 -44.44 -21.09
CA THR A 417 -28.22 -45.37 -21.58
C THR A 417 -28.00 -46.74 -20.94
N PRO A 418 -29.01 -47.35 -20.30
CA PRO A 418 -28.87 -48.70 -19.76
C PRO A 418 -28.57 -49.70 -20.87
N ALA A 419 -27.64 -50.63 -20.62
CA ALA A 419 -27.32 -51.71 -21.54
C ALA A 419 -28.56 -52.61 -21.78
N PRO A 420 -28.77 -53.11 -23.02
CA PRO A 420 -29.88 -53.99 -23.31
C PRO A 420 -29.71 -55.32 -22.54
N LEU A 421 -30.77 -55.73 -21.86
CA LEU A 421 -30.85 -57.03 -21.20
C LEU A 421 -30.75 -58.13 -22.26
N ALA A 422 -29.80 -59.06 -22.06
CA ALA A 422 -29.73 -60.34 -22.77
C ALA A 422 -30.60 -61.39 -22.08
#